data_AF-A0A3N5UWI7-F1
#
_entry.id   AF-A0A3N5UWI7-F1
#
_cell.length_a   1.000
_cell.length_b   1.000
_cell.length_c   1.000
_cell.angle_alpha   90.00
_cell.angle_beta   90.00
_cell.angle_gamma   90.00
#
_symmetry.space_group_name_H-M   'P 1'
#
loop_
_entity.id
_entity.type
_entity.pdbx_description
1 polymer ?
#
loop_
_entity_poly.entity_id
_entity_poly.type
_entity_poly.pdbx_seq_one_letter_code
_entity_poly.pdbx_strand_id
1 'polypeptide(L)'
;MSTMALVFKTALGGDVTAPVLSAVSSGTPGTATATLTWTTNEAADSQVQYGLTTAYGSSVTEDTSPKVTSHSVDLTSLSSNTTYYYRVRSADAAGNVSDWTTSSFLTAVIVDVTAPVISAVSSGTPGVSSVTITWSTDELSDSQVEYGSTASYGNSTTLDATRVTSHSVGISSLVSGSLYHYRVKSRDAAGNLATGTDNTFNTAGAQSIAVILAAIRDLQPGEWYEIGNTALNTAKYSWPGSLVPTKNAAQPFNMSYSGGTFDSVYNRMLVFGGGHLIYGGNEVYALSFDDFVWSYLNEPSPYAIAEAHTQTDAYYSDGRPVSRHSYNQLAFMWPWASLVAVGANAVYFNSDQNVDLPLDVLWDYKRTANPHLYASPTPWTTRGDYAVPVNAYSCSCVDPVTGHLWLMNNQISAGGIFDLDPSTGTWTTRWANNQSGGSFYGYYSICAIDPINRYLIKIGYGKYEKWSIDTDPIVKVASVSGSSIAPLASTHPTLAWNSRTGRFCSWIGGTDRRVVYELDAANGVDSWTTLDAAP
;
A
#
# COMPACT_ATOMS: atom_id res chain seq x y z
N MET A 1 38.84 1.84 120.94
CA MET A 1 38.99 0.79 119.92
C MET A 1 37.96 1.03 118.84
N SER A 2 38.45 1.08 117.60
CA SER A 2 37.74 1.32 116.35
C SER A 2 36.70 0.22 116.06
N THR A 3 35.57 0.58 115.44
CA THR A 3 34.90 -0.30 114.47
C THR A 3 34.43 0.54 113.28
N MET A 4 34.90 0.11 112.11
CA MET A 4 34.83 0.80 110.84
C MET A 4 33.40 0.88 110.31
N ALA A 5 33.01 2.06 109.80
CA ALA A 5 31.95 2.16 108.81
C ALA A 5 32.57 1.93 107.42
N LEU A 6 32.17 0.83 106.77
CA LEU A 6 32.51 0.54 105.38
C LEU A 6 31.58 1.37 104.49
N VAL A 7 32.10 2.43 103.87
CA VAL A 7 31.38 3.20 102.84
C VAL A 7 31.76 2.62 101.48
N PHE A 8 30.82 1.94 100.82
CA PHE A 8 30.93 1.67 99.38
C PHE A 8 30.54 2.93 98.61
N LYS A 9 31.49 3.47 97.84
CA LYS A 9 31.24 4.46 96.80
C LYS A 9 31.21 3.70 95.48
N THR A 10 30.03 3.34 94.98
CA THR A 10 29.91 2.83 93.60
C THR A 10 30.26 3.98 92.65
N ALA A 11 31.35 3.83 91.91
CA ALA A 11 31.61 4.66 90.75
C ALA A 11 30.54 4.33 89.71
N LEU A 12 29.71 5.30 89.36
CA LEU A 12 28.87 5.25 88.17
C LEU A 12 29.82 5.24 86.96
N GLY A 13 30.14 4.07 86.43
CA GLY A 13 30.63 3.97 85.07
C GLY A 13 29.49 4.42 84.16
N GLY A 14 29.73 5.44 83.33
CA GLY A 14 28.79 5.81 82.28
C GLY A 14 28.53 4.64 81.35
N ASP A 15 27.39 4.65 80.68
CA ASP A 15 27.05 3.66 79.66
C ASP A 15 28.10 3.68 78.53
N VAL A 16 28.60 2.51 78.17
CA VAL A 16 29.63 2.29 77.14
C VAL A 16 29.19 1.27 76.09
N THR A 17 27.96 0.77 76.16
CA THR A 17 27.45 -0.25 75.23
C THR A 17 26.65 0.41 74.13
N ALA A 18 26.95 0.07 72.88
CA ALA A 18 26.20 0.58 71.74
C ALA A 18 24.90 -0.20 71.52
N PRO A 19 23.86 0.45 70.94
CA PRO A 19 22.63 -0.22 70.54
C PRO A 19 22.88 -1.38 69.56
N VAL A 20 22.18 -2.49 69.76
CA VAL A 20 22.17 -3.65 68.85
C VAL A 20 20.92 -3.58 67.97
N LEU A 21 21.12 -3.51 66.65
CA LEU A 21 20.02 -3.44 65.69
C LEU A 21 19.48 -4.83 65.33
N SER A 22 18.18 -4.91 65.08
CA SER A 22 17.53 -6.10 64.53
C SER A 22 16.32 -5.74 63.65
N ALA A 23 15.82 -6.70 62.87
CA ALA A 23 14.65 -6.55 62.00
C ALA A 23 14.74 -5.40 60.96
N VAL A 24 15.92 -5.20 60.36
CA VAL A 24 16.12 -4.21 59.28
C VAL A 24 15.32 -4.62 58.04
N SER A 25 14.46 -3.72 57.55
CA SER A 25 13.57 -3.96 56.42
C SER A 25 13.31 -2.66 55.64
N SER A 26 13.05 -2.78 54.34
CA SER A 26 12.60 -1.69 53.46
C SER A 26 11.12 -1.75 53.10
N GLY A 27 10.36 -2.67 53.72
CA GLY A 27 8.94 -2.86 53.46
C GLY A 27 8.63 -3.16 51.99
N THR A 28 7.56 -2.58 51.46
CA THR A 28 7.22 -2.57 50.03
C THR A 28 7.45 -1.17 49.48
N PRO A 29 8.56 -0.90 48.76
CA PRO A 29 8.84 0.41 48.19
C PRO A 29 7.77 0.88 47.21
N GLY A 30 7.48 2.18 47.23
CA GLY A 30 6.66 2.86 46.22
C GLY A 30 7.46 3.18 44.95
N THR A 31 6.85 3.94 44.03
CA THR A 31 7.50 4.38 42.79
C THR A 31 8.56 5.46 43.02
N ALA A 32 8.45 6.23 44.11
CA ALA A 32 9.40 7.29 44.48
C ALA A 32 9.73 7.33 45.98
N THR A 33 9.30 6.32 46.73
CA THR A 33 9.43 6.28 48.19
C THR A 33 9.82 4.89 48.69
N ALA A 34 10.42 4.84 49.88
CA ALA A 34 10.62 3.61 50.64
C ALA A 34 10.66 3.94 52.13
N THR A 35 10.09 3.07 52.96
CA THR A 35 10.14 3.22 54.43
C THR A 35 11.09 2.18 54.99
N LEU A 36 12.17 2.65 55.60
CA LEU A 36 13.16 1.78 56.23
C LEU A 36 12.84 1.65 57.71
N THR A 37 12.72 0.41 58.20
CA THR A 37 12.40 0.12 59.60
C THR A 37 13.43 -0.78 60.23
N TRP A 38 13.72 -0.57 61.51
CA TRP A 38 14.50 -1.48 62.33
C TRP A 38 14.17 -1.28 63.81
N THR A 39 14.72 -2.15 64.66
CA THR A 39 14.58 -2.06 66.12
C THR A 39 15.94 -2.09 66.79
N THR A 40 16.04 -1.50 67.98
CA THR A 40 17.20 -1.57 68.86
C THR A 40 16.82 -2.15 70.22
N ASN A 41 17.78 -2.76 70.92
CA ASN A 41 17.60 -3.26 72.28
C ASN A 41 17.49 -2.14 73.34
N GLU A 42 17.81 -0.90 72.99
CA GLU A 42 17.74 0.28 73.85
C GLU A 42 17.40 1.56 73.05
N ALA A 43 16.98 2.62 73.73
CA ALA A 43 16.51 3.84 73.08
C ALA A 43 17.66 4.60 72.38
N ALA A 44 17.54 4.78 71.06
CA ALA A 44 18.57 5.38 70.22
C ALA A 44 18.01 6.35 69.17
N ASP A 45 18.89 7.05 68.44
CA ASP A 45 18.53 7.84 67.25
C ASP A 45 18.36 6.96 65.99
N SER A 46 17.95 7.57 64.87
CA SER A 46 17.81 6.89 63.58
C SER A 46 18.78 7.47 62.54
N GLN A 47 19.71 6.68 62.01
CA GLN A 47 20.65 7.13 60.98
C GLN A 47 20.62 6.21 59.75
N VAL A 48 20.47 6.79 58.56
CA VAL A 48 20.40 6.10 57.27
C VAL A 48 21.39 6.72 56.30
N GLN A 49 22.05 5.91 55.48
CA GLN A 49 22.67 6.35 54.23
C GLN A 49 22.17 5.50 53.07
N TYR A 50 21.96 6.13 51.92
CA TYR A 50 21.44 5.44 50.73
C TYR A 50 21.98 6.04 49.43
N GLY A 51 21.87 5.29 48.33
CA GLY A 51 22.25 5.74 46.99
C GLY A 51 22.15 4.64 45.93
N LEU A 52 22.48 4.99 44.68
CA LEU A 52 22.43 4.07 43.52
C LEU A 52 23.57 3.04 43.50
N THR A 53 24.57 3.20 44.37
CA THR A 53 25.71 2.30 44.53
C THR A 53 26.01 2.12 46.02
N THR A 54 26.88 1.17 46.35
CA THR A 54 27.37 0.93 47.72
C THR A 54 28.30 2.04 48.24
N ALA A 55 28.66 3.02 47.42
CA ALA A 55 29.28 4.25 47.90
C ALA A 55 28.27 5.16 48.62
N TYR A 56 26.97 4.89 48.41
CA TYR A 56 25.87 5.74 48.85
C TYR A 56 26.06 7.18 48.34
N GLY A 57 25.26 8.13 48.81
CA GLY A 57 25.39 9.53 48.39
C GLY A 57 24.44 10.48 49.11
N SER A 58 23.47 9.92 49.83
CA SER A 58 22.51 10.65 50.63
C SER A 58 22.50 10.09 52.06
N SER A 59 22.17 10.94 53.03
CA SER A 59 22.09 10.58 54.44
C SER A 59 20.89 11.23 55.11
N VAL A 60 20.23 10.49 56.00
CA VAL A 60 19.16 10.99 56.87
C VAL A 60 19.57 10.67 58.30
N THR A 61 19.52 11.66 59.18
CA THR A 61 19.73 11.49 60.62
C THR A 61 18.55 12.14 61.33
N GLU A 62 17.78 11.35 62.07
CA GLU A 62 16.69 11.83 62.90
C GLU A 62 17.09 11.67 64.38
N ASP A 63 17.38 12.79 65.02
CA ASP A 63 17.59 12.84 66.46
C ASP A 63 16.22 12.97 67.14
N THR A 64 15.56 11.84 67.35
CA THR A 64 14.26 11.80 68.01
C THR A 64 14.45 12.00 69.51
N SER A 65 13.83 13.05 70.06
CA SER A 65 13.65 13.24 71.51
C SER A 65 12.16 13.07 71.85
N PRO A 66 11.76 12.02 72.60
CA PRO A 66 12.62 10.99 73.19
C PRO A 66 13.17 10.01 72.15
N LYS A 67 14.37 9.48 72.41
CA LYS A 67 14.95 8.38 71.63
C LYS A 67 14.04 7.15 71.66
N VAL A 68 14.08 6.33 70.62
CA VAL A 68 13.13 5.23 70.41
C VAL A 68 13.84 3.89 70.25
N THR A 69 13.11 2.79 70.43
CA THR A 69 13.57 1.42 70.17
C THR A 69 12.99 0.84 68.88
N SER A 70 12.03 1.52 68.27
CA SER A 70 11.43 1.18 66.98
C SER A 70 11.60 2.36 66.05
N HIS A 71 12.36 2.14 64.99
CA HIS A 71 12.79 3.17 64.05
C HIS A 71 12.04 3.03 62.74
N SER A 72 11.68 4.16 62.14
CA SER A 72 11.03 4.26 60.83
C SER A 72 11.53 5.51 60.14
N VAL A 73 12.19 5.37 58.99
CA VAL A 73 12.71 6.49 58.20
C VAL A 73 12.15 6.41 56.79
N ASP A 74 11.44 7.46 56.39
CA ASP A 74 10.88 7.59 55.05
C ASP A 74 11.89 8.22 54.09
N LEU A 75 12.18 7.52 53.00
CA LEU A 75 12.93 8.01 51.86
C LEU A 75 11.95 8.51 50.81
N THR A 76 12.16 9.72 50.32
CA THR A 76 11.36 10.35 49.25
C THR A 76 12.23 10.75 48.07
N SER A 77 11.60 11.15 46.96
CA SER A 77 12.28 11.63 45.75
C SER A 77 13.22 10.60 45.11
N LEU A 78 12.88 9.31 45.23
CA LEU A 78 13.60 8.23 44.56
C LEU A 78 13.15 8.10 43.09
N SER A 79 14.03 7.62 42.23
CA SER A 79 13.69 7.25 40.85
C SER A 79 12.93 5.92 40.83
N SER A 80 11.90 5.79 40.01
CA SER A 80 11.14 4.54 39.82
C SER A 80 11.95 3.47 39.09
N ASN A 81 11.58 2.20 39.23
CA ASN A 81 12.27 1.05 38.63
C ASN A 81 13.80 1.08 38.82
N THR A 82 14.25 1.53 39.99
CA THR A 82 15.66 1.79 40.28
C THR A 82 16.06 1.09 41.58
N THR A 83 17.17 0.36 41.54
CA THR A 83 17.74 -0.29 42.72
C THR A 83 18.50 0.73 43.55
N TYR A 84 18.16 0.83 44.84
CA TYR A 84 18.87 1.63 45.84
C TYR A 84 19.54 0.71 46.87
N TYR A 85 20.77 1.05 47.21
CA TYR A 85 21.52 0.44 48.32
C TYR A 85 21.41 1.36 49.53
N TYR A 86 21.24 0.80 50.71
CA TYR A 86 21.16 1.55 51.96
C TYR A 86 21.90 0.89 53.11
N ARG A 87 22.19 1.68 54.13
CA ARG A 87 22.69 1.22 55.42
C ARG A 87 22.10 2.01 56.57
N VAL A 88 21.89 1.34 57.70
CA VAL A 88 21.29 1.92 58.92
C VAL A 88 22.18 1.71 60.14
N ARG A 89 22.15 2.65 61.09
CA ARG A 89 22.77 2.56 62.42
C ARG A 89 22.04 3.46 63.41
N SER A 90 22.36 3.31 64.69
CA SER A 90 21.76 4.10 65.77
C SER A 90 22.76 4.43 66.88
N ALA A 91 22.55 5.55 67.56
CA ALA A 91 23.33 6.03 68.70
C ALA A 91 22.43 6.32 69.91
N ASP A 92 22.82 5.81 71.08
CA ASP A 92 22.09 6.00 72.34
C ASP A 92 22.25 7.44 72.90
N ALA A 93 21.77 7.68 74.13
CA ALA A 93 21.90 8.98 74.81
C ALA A 93 23.30 9.24 75.39
N ALA A 94 24.10 8.20 75.61
CA ALA A 94 25.48 8.30 76.09
C ALA A 94 26.49 8.53 74.94
N GLY A 95 26.04 8.41 73.68
CA GLY A 95 26.84 8.59 72.48
C GLY A 95 27.47 7.32 71.95
N ASN A 96 27.09 6.13 72.45
CA ASN A 96 27.58 4.86 71.91
C ASN A 96 26.86 4.57 70.58
N VAL A 97 27.61 4.23 69.53
CA VAL A 97 27.11 4.10 68.15
C VAL A 97 27.24 2.66 67.67
N SER A 98 26.17 2.12 67.09
CA SER A 98 26.18 0.78 66.49
C SER A 98 27.01 0.72 65.20
N ASP A 99 27.41 -0.50 64.82
CA ASP A 99 27.89 -0.78 63.47
C ASP A 99 26.78 -0.56 62.42
N TRP A 100 27.19 -0.37 61.16
CA TRP A 100 26.29 -0.25 60.02
C TRP A 100 25.72 -1.61 59.62
N THR A 101 24.41 -1.68 59.41
CA THR A 101 23.75 -2.81 58.72
C THR A 101 23.36 -2.40 57.31
N THR A 102 23.76 -3.16 56.28
CA THR A 102 23.55 -2.82 54.86
C THR A 102 22.47 -3.70 54.21
N SER A 103 21.73 -3.15 53.25
CA SER A 103 20.77 -3.88 52.42
C SER A 103 20.43 -3.09 51.14
N SER A 104 19.49 -3.58 50.32
CA SER A 104 19.01 -2.89 49.12
C SER A 104 17.51 -3.10 48.88
N PHE A 105 16.93 -2.26 48.02
CA PHE A 105 15.55 -2.41 47.56
C PHE A 105 15.41 -1.89 46.11
N LEU A 106 14.36 -2.33 45.42
CA LEU A 106 13.97 -1.87 44.08
C LEU A 106 12.69 -1.05 44.20
N THR A 107 12.69 0.20 43.72
CA THR A 107 11.47 1.00 43.65
C THR A 107 10.51 0.44 42.61
N ALA A 108 9.21 0.61 42.83
CA ALA A 108 8.19 0.14 41.90
C ALA A 108 8.28 0.84 40.53
N VAL A 109 7.77 0.19 39.49
CA VAL A 109 7.68 0.73 38.13
C VAL A 109 6.47 1.68 38.04
N ILE A 110 6.60 2.79 37.32
CA ILE A 110 5.44 3.60 36.89
C ILE A 110 4.80 2.86 35.71
N VAL A 111 3.60 2.34 35.90
CA VAL A 111 2.80 1.76 34.82
C VAL A 111 2.04 2.90 34.15
N ASP A 112 2.25 3.05 32.85
CA ASP A 112 1.42 3.93 32.04
C ASP A 112 0.02 3.32 31.88
N VAL A 113 -0.97 4.06 32.35
CA VAL A 113 -2.40 3.67 32.32
C VAL A 113 -3.24 4.72 31.58
N THR A 114 -2.60 5.74 31.02
CA THR A 114 -3.27 6.83 30.32
C THR A 114 -3.36 6.48 28.84
N ALA A 115 -4.56 6.52 28.28
CA ALA A 115 -4.73 6.32 26.84
C ALA A 115 -4.41 7.61 26.06
N PRO A 116 -4.03 7.49 24.78
CA PRO A 116 -3.76 8.66 23.93
C PRO A 116 -4.96 9.61 23.83
N VAL A 117 -4.73 10.91 23.87
CA VAL A 117 -5.76 11.92 23.62
C VAL A 117 -5.90 12.15 22.12
N ILE A 118 -7.00 11.67 21.54
CA ILE A 118 -7.33 11.85 20.13
C ILE A 118 -7.86 13.27 19.88
N SER A 119 -7.33 13.93 18.84
CA SER A 119 -7.75 15.28 18.41
C SER A 119 -7.69 15.45 16.89
N ALA A 120 -8.23 16.57 16.38
CA ALA A 120 -8.17 16.95 14.97
C ALA A 120 -8.68 15.89 13.96
N VAL A 121 -9.70 15.11 14.35
CA VAL A 121 -10.31 14.09 13.48
C VAL A 121 -10.98 14.76 12.28
N SER A 122 -10.63 14.33 11.07
CA SER A 122 -11.13 14.90 9.81
C SER A 122 -11.21 13.84 8.72
N SER A 123 -12.24 13.92 7.87
CA SER A 123 -12.39 13.12 6.66
C SER A 123 -11.83 13.79 5.40
N GLY A 124 -11.27 15.00 5.53
CA GLY A 124 -10.84 15.81 4.38
C GLY A 124 -11.97 16.02 3.37
N THR A 125 -11.64 15.88 2.09
CA THR A 125 -12.61 15.87 0.98
C THR A 125 -12.79 14.43 0.49
N PRO A 126 -13.90 13.75 0.81
CA PRO A 126 -14.17 12.41 0.33
C PRO A 126 -14.29 12.36 -1.21
N GLY A 127 -13.73 11.30 -1.80
CA GLY A 127 -13.95 10.95 -3.20
C GLY A 127 -15.29 10.26 -3.42
N VAL A 128 -15.52 9.78 -4.64
CA VAL A 128 -16.75 9.06 -5.02
C VAL A 128 -16.87 7.69 -4.37
N SER A 129 -15.75 7.01 -4.12
CA SER A 129 -15.72 5.66 -3.55
C SER A 129 -14.62 5.48 -2.50
N SER A 130 -14.01 6.58 -2.06
CA SER A 130 -12.88 6.56 -1.13
C SER A 130 -12.85 7.80 -0.24
N VAL A 131 -12.18 7.69 0.90
CA VAL A 131 -11.91 8.81 1.81
C VAL A 131 -10.59 8.57 2.53
N THR A 132 -9.89 9.63 2.91
CA THR A 132 -8.74 9.55 3.81
C THR A 132 -9.11 10.22 5.13
N ILE A 133 -9.05 9.45 6.22
CA ILE A 133 -9.31 9.94 7.58
C ILE A 133 -7.98 10.29 8.24
N THR A 134 -7.88 11.49 8.80
CA THR A 134 -6.71 11.97 9.53
C THR A 134 -7.05 12.38 10.94
N TRP A 135 -6.13 12.19 11.89
CA TRP A 135 -6.25 12.67 13.26
C TRP A 135 -4.86 12.79 13.91
N SER A 136 -4.81 13.34 15.13
CA SER A 136 -3.60 13.43 15.93
C SER A 136 -3.79 12.83 17.32
N THR A 137 -2.70 12.37 17.91
CA THR A 137 -2.60 11.99 19.33
C THR A 137 -1.50 12.78 20.03
N ASP A 138 -1.64 12.96 21.34
CA ASP A 138 -0.63 13.63 22.18
C ASP A 138 0.58 12.74 22.51
N GLU A 139 0.48 11.44 22.20
CA GLU A 139 1.56 10.46 22.32
C GLU A 139 1.61 9.47 21.14
N LEU A 140 2.71 8.71 21.03
CA LEU A 140 2.92 7.75 19.96
C LEU A 140 1.96 6.55 20.06
N SER A 141 1.12 6.36 19.05
CA SER A 141 0.08 5.32 19.07
C SER A 141 -0.13 4.67 17.70
N ASP A 142 -0.84 3.52 17.68
CA ASP A 142 -1.25 2.85 16.44
C ASP A 142 -2.47 3.52 15.76
N SER A 143 -2.82 3.07 14.54
CA SER A 143 -3.90 3.67 13.75
C SER A 143 -4.94 2.66 13.26
N GLN A 144 -6.22 2.89 13.55
CA GLN A 144 -7.33 2.12 12.99
C GLN A 144 -8.61 2.97 12.87
N VAL A 145 -9.43 2.70 11.86
CA VAL A 145 -10.74 3.34 11.68
C VAL A 145 -11.84 2.28 11.62
N GLU A 146 -12.93 2.51 12.35
CA GLU A 146 -14.19 1.79 12.21
C GLU A 146 -15.16 2.65 11.42
N TYR A 147 -15.88 2.07 10.44
CA TYR A 147 -16.77 2.83 9.56
C TYR A 147 -17.96 2.01 9.04
N GLY A 148 -19.01 2.70 8.59
CA GLY A 148 -20.10 2.11 7.81
C GLY A 148 -21.33 3.01 7.68
N SER A 149 -22.42 2.47 7.14
CA SER A 149 -23.63 3.25 6.80
C SER A 149 -24.45 3.72 8.01
N THR A 150 -24.11 3.26 9.22
CA THR A 150 -24.75 3.65 10.48
C THR A 150 -23.70 3.79 11.56
N ALA A 151 -24.03 4.41 12.69
CA ALA A 151 -23.16 4.51 13.87
C ALA A 151 -22.78 3.15 14.51
N SER A 152 -23.31 2.03 14.01
CA SER A 152 -22.82 0.69 14.36
C SER A 152 -21.57 0.28 13.57
N TYR A 153 -21.17 1.08 12.57
CA TYR A 153 -20.03 0.90 11.68
C TYR A 153 -20.09 -0.43 10.90
N GLY A 154 -19.81 -1.55 11.53
CA GLY A 154 -19.85 -2.88 10.92
C GLY A 154 -18.62 -3.21 10.07
N ASN A 155 -17.76 -2.23 9.77
CA ASN A 155 -16.47 -2.45 9.11
C ASN A 155 -15.32 -1.83 9.91
N SER A 156 -14.12 -2.35 9.70
CA SER A 156 -12.87 -1.81 10.26
C SER A 156 -11.76 -1.88 9.22
N THR A 157 -10.88 -0.88 9.22
CA THR A 157 -9.64 -0.97 8.45
C THR A 157 -8.68 -1.95 9.10
N THR A 158 -7.72 -2.44 8.32
CA THR A 158 -6.54 -3.13 8.85
C THR A 158 -5.85 -2.24 9.88
N LEU A 159 -5.35 -2.83 10.96
CA LEU A 159 -4.58 -2.12 11.98
C LEU A 159 -3.21 -1.73 11.41
N ASP A 160 -2.87 -0.44 11.45
CA ASP A 160 -1.51 0.03 11.24
C ASP A 160 -0.81 0.17 12.59
N ALA A 161 0.10 -0.77 12.88
CA ALA A 161 0.82 -0.83 14.16
C ALA A 161 1.96 0.20 14.30
N THR A 162 2.24 0.98 13.25
CA THR A 162 3.28 2.02 13.26
C THR A 162 2.92 3.11 14.27
N ARG A 163 3.88 3.47 15.12
CA ARG A 163 3.65 4.42 16.22
C ARG A 163 3.96 5.84 15.79
N VAL A 164 2.92 6.65 15.66
CA VAL A 164 2.99 8.05 15.22
C VAL A 164 2.05 8.92 16.05
N THR A 165 2.20 10.24 15.95
CA THR A 165 1.27 11.24 16.53
C THR A 165 0.39 11.92 15.48
N SER A 166 0.67 11.69 14.19
CA SER A 166 -0.11 12.19 13.07
C SER A 166 -0.52 11.01 12.20
N HIS A 167 -1.82 10.73 12.17
CA HIS A 167 -2.39 9.52 11.59
C HIS A 167 -3.08 9.83 10.27
N SER A 168 -3.03 8.86 9.34
CA SER A 168 -3.69 8.94 8.04
C SER A 168 -4.09 7.54 7.58
N VAL A 169 -5.40 7.30 7.42
CA VAL A 169 -5.94 6.01 7.02
C VAL A 169 -6.90 6.18 5.85
N GLY A 170 -6.61 5.50 4.74
CA GLY A 170 -7.48 5.45 3.56
C GLY A 170 -8.57 4.37 3.69
N ILE A 171 -9.78 4.70 3.27
CA ILE A 171 -10.91 3.78 3.12
C ILE A 171 -11.32 3.80 1.65
N SER A 172 -11.56 2.62 1.07
CA SER A 172 -11.92 2.45 -0.35
C SER A 172 -13.19 1.60 -0.49
N SER A 173 -13.68 1.44 -1.72
CA SER A 173 -14.87 0.64 -2.05
C SER A 173 -16.16 1.12 -1.36
N LEU A 174 -16.27 2.43 -1.13
CA LEU A 174 -17.46 3.08 -0.60
C LEU A 174 -18.49 3.29 -1.70
N VAL A 175 -19.78 3.28 -1.33
CA VAL A 175 -20.88 3.59 -2.24
C VAL A 175 -20.93 5.10 -2.45
N SER A 176 -21.00 5.55 -3.70
CA SER A 176 -21.03 6.98 -4.03
C SER A 176 -22.30 7.68 -3.56
N GLY A 177 -22.22 9.00 -3.35
CA GLY A 177 -23.32 9.83 -2.86
C GLY A 177 -23.94 9.36 -1.52
N SER A 178 -23.23 8.54 -0.75
CA SER A 178 -23.74 7.93 0.48
C SER A 178 -23.12 8.53 1.74
N LEU A 179 -23.91 8.59 2.79
CA LEU A 179 -23.48 8.97 4.14
C LEU A 179 -22.81 7.77 4.83
N TYR A 180 -21.64 8.01 5.43
CA TYR A 180 -20.94 7.06 6.27
C TYR A 180 -20.67 7.67 7.65
N HIS A 181 -20.81 6.84 8.67
CA HIS A 181 -20.33 7.07 10.03
C HIS A 181 -18.95 6.44 10.19
N TYR A 182 -18.08 7.08 10.96
CA TYR A 182 -16.77 6.54 11.31
C TYR A 182 -16.30 7.00 12.69
N ARG A 183 -15.39 6.23 13.29
CA ARG A 183 -14.59 6.63 14.45
C ARG A 183 -13.17 6.10 14.35
N VAL A 184 -12.22 6.82 14.95
CA VAL A 184 -10.80 6.46 14.95
C VAL A 184 -10.41 5.80 16.27
N LYS A 185 -9.40 4.92 16.24
CA LYS A 185 -8.89 4.19 17.40
C LYS A 185 -7.37 4.22 17.37
N SER A 186 -6.78 4.42 18.55
CA SER A 186 -5.34 4.52 18.74
C SER A 186 -4.94 3.92 20.08
N ARG A 187 -3.91 3.08 20.08
CA ARG A 187 -3.36 2.42 21.26
C ARG A 187 -1.89 2.75 21.43
N ASP A 188 -1.50 3.14 22.63
CA ASP A 188 -0.11 3.42 23.00
C ASP A 188 0.72 2.13 23.16
N ALA A 189 2.00 2.29 23.50
CA ALA A 189 2.93 1.16 23.68
C ALA A 189 2.63 0.34 24.95
N ALA A 190 2.01 0.94 25.96
CA ALA A 190 1.60 0.29 27.20
C ALA A 190 0.31 -0.54 27.07
N GLY A 191 -0.42 -0.36 25.96
CA GLY A 191 -1.64 -1.08 25.62
C GLY A 191 -2.93 -0.30 25.91
N ASN A 192 -2.86 0.97 26.33
CA ASN A 192 -4.04 1.77 26.63
C ASN A 192 -4.72 2.22 25.33
N LEU A 193 -6.00 1.88 25.16
CA LEU A 193 -6.77 2.14 23.94
C LEU A 193 -7.61 3.41 24.10
N ALA A 194 -7.39 4.36 23.19
CA ALA A 194 -8.27 5.49 22.96
C ALA A 194 -9.25 5.19 21.81
N THR A 195 -10.49 5.62 21.96
CA THR A 195 -11.53 5.54 20.92
C THR A 195 -12.13 6.92 20.74
N GLY A 196 -12.09 7.43 19.51
CA GLY A 196 -12.67 8.72 19.14
C GLY A 196 -14.20 8.72 19.13
N THR A 197 -14.77 9.91 18.97
CA THR A 197 -16.23 10.09 18.83
C THR A 197 -16.73 9.66 17.45
N ASP A 198 -18.05 9.47 17.35
CA ASP A 198 -18.69 9.29 16.04
C ASP A 198 -18.55 10.57 15.20
N ASN A 199 -18.17 10.39 13.95
CA ASN A 199 -18.08 11.42 12.93
C ASN A 199 -18.75 10.91 11.65
N THR A 200 -19.12 11.83 10.76
CA THR A 200 -19.76 11.46 9.50
C THR A 200 -19.11 12.15 8.31
N PHE A 201 -19.11 11.49 7.16
CA PHE A 201 -18.79 12.10 5.87
C PHE A 201 -19.74 11.60 4.80
N ASN A 202 -19.90 12.38 3.73
CA ASN A 202 -20.58 11.93 2.51
C ASN A 202 -19.53 11.69 1.45
N THR A 203 -19.52 10.51 0.84
CA THR A 203 -18.79 10.33 -0.42
C THR A 203 -19.32 11.31 -1.46
N ALA A 204 -18.45 11.82 -2.33
CA ALA A 204 -18.90 12.60 -3.46
C ALA A 204 -19.94 11.79 -4.26
N GLY A 205 -20.95 12.47 -4.80
CA GLY A 205 -21.83 11.84 -5.78
C GLY A 205 -21.01 11.43 -7.00
N ALA A 206 -21.25 10.24 -7.54
CA ALA A 206 -20.85 9.98 -8.91
C ALA A 206 -21.47 11.07 -9.80
N GLN A 207 -20.74 11.57 -10.80
CA GLN A 207 -21.37 12.42 -11.80
C GLN A 207 -22.58 11.68 -12.35
N SER A 208 -23.75 12.31 -12.37
CA SER A 208 -24.96 11.59 -12.75
C SER A 208 -24.75 11.01 -14.15
N ILE A 209 -24.90 9.70 -14.30
CA ILE A 209 -24.73 9.06 -15.60
C ILE A 209 -25.66 9.70 -16.65
N ALA A 210 -26.83 10.20 -16.24
CA ALA A 210 -27.74 10.91 -17.13
C ALA A 210 -27.13 12.21 -17.70
N VAL A 211 -26.29 12.91 -16.93
CA VAL A 211 -25.60 14.13 -17.38
C VAL A 211 -24.47 13.78 -18.33
N ILE A 212 -23.66 12.76 -17.99
CA ILE A 212 -22.58 12.29 -18.87
C ILE A 212 -23.15 11.74 -20.18
N LEU A 213 -24.19 10.90 -20.10
CA LEU A 213 -24.86 10.36 -21.28
C LEU A 213 -25.55 11.45 -22.10
N ALA A 214 -26.12 12.49 -21.48
CA ALA A 214 -26.67 13.62 -22.22
C ALA A 214 -25.55 14.36 -22.99
N ALA A 215 -24.43 14.65 -22.32
CA ALA A 215 -23.27 15.27 -22.96
C ALA A 215 -22.73 14.42 -24.11
N ILE A 216 -22.56 13.11 -23.90
CA ILE A 216 -22.05 12.17 -24.93
C ILE A 216 -23.04 12.00 -26.08
N ARG A 217 -24.35 11.92 -25.81
CA ARG A 217 -25.37 11.71 -26.85
C ARG A 217 -25.41 12.86 -27.84
N ASP A 218 -25.19 14.07 -27.35
CA ASP A 218 -25.29 15.28 -28.15
C ASP A 218 -23.95 15.60 -28.88
N LEU A 219 -22.88 14.83 -28.63
CA LEU A 219 -21.62 14.92 -29.38
C LEU A 219 -21.83 14.63 -30.87
N GLN A 220 -21.42 15.59 -31.70
CA GLN A 220 -21.39 15.45 -33.15
C GLN A 220 -20.17 14.60 -33.57
N PRO A 221 -20.21 13.95 -34.76
CA PRO A 221 -19.02 13.33 -35.33
C PRO A 221 -17.87 14.33 -35.37
N GLY A 222 -16.76 13.99 -34.72
CA GLY A 222 -15.62 14.89 -34.58
C GLY A 222 -15.47 15.53 -33.21
N GLU A 223 -16.47 15.46 -32.33
CA GLU A 223 -16.41 16.05 -30.99
C GLU A 223 -15.98 15.01 -29.94
N TRP A 224 -15.31 15.49 -28.88
CA TRP A 224 -14.88 14.67 -27.74
C TRP A 224 -15.15 15.38 -26.41
N TYR A 225 -15.49 14.61 -25.37
CA TYR A 225 -15.86 15.08 -24.04
C TYR A 225 -14.97 14.45 -22.96
N GLU A 226 -14.33 15.27 -22.12
CA GLU A 226 -13.55 14.78 -20.98
C GLU A 226 -14.48 14.43 -19.81
N ILE A 227 -14.50 13.16 -19.42
CA ILE A 227 -15.33 12.69 -18.31
C ILE A 227 -14.60 12.99 -17.00
N GLY A 228 -15.02 14.03 -16.28
CA GLY A 228 -14.43 14.41 -14.99
C GLY A 228 -14.51 13.30 -13.93
N ASN A 229 -13.56 13.32 -12.98
CA ASN A 229 -13.42 12.34 -11.87
C ASN A 229 -13.07 10.90 -12.28
N THR A 230 -12.65 10.68 -13.53
CA THR A 230 -12.16 9.37 -14.02
C THR A 230 -10.65 9.21 -13.86
N ALA A 231 -10.01 9.98 -12.98
CA ALA A 231 -8.58 9.83 -12.71
C ALA A 231 -8.31 8.57 -11.88
N LEU A 232 -7.59 7.60 -12.45
CA LEU A 232 -7.31 6.30 -11.81
C LEU A 232 -6.65 6.41 -10.42
N ASN A 233 -5.87 7.47 -10.17
CA ASN A 233 -5.23 7.70 -8.87
C ASN A 233 -6.22 7.72 -7.70
N THR A 234 -7.51 7.98 -7.95
CA THR A 234 -8.57 8.00 -6.93
C THR A 234 -8.96 6.61 -6.41
N ALA A 235 -8.65 5.54 -7.15
CA ALA A 235 -8.99 4.16 -6.82
C ALA A 235 -7.77 3.26 -6.61
N LYS A 236 -6.58 3.87 -6.50
CA LYS A 236 -5.33 3.17 -6.24
C LYS A 236 -5.44 2.29 -4.98
N TYR A 237 -4.95 1.05 -5.09
CA TYR A 237 -4.83 0.15 -3.94
C TYR A 237 -3.89 0.73 -2.85
N SER A 238 -4.35 0.67 -1.60
CA SER A 238 -3.61 1.16 -0.43
C SER A 238 -2.87 0.02 0.23
N TRP A 239 -1.54 0.01 0.09
CA TRP A 239 -0.71 -1.02 0.69
C TRP A 239 -0.51 -0.83 2.21
N PRO A 240 -0.34 -1.92 2.99
CA PRO A 240 -0.12 -1.85 4.44
C PRO A 240 1.14 -1.07 4.83
N GLY A 241 1.05 -0.22 5.86
CA GLY A 241 2.22 0.43 6.47
C GLY A 241 3.06 1.29 5.51
N SER A 242 2.43 1.89 4.49
CA SER A 242 3.09 2.61 3.38
C SER A 242 4.04 1.77 2.49
N LEU A 243 4.09 0.45 2.69
CA LEU A 243 4.98 -0.45 1.96
C LEU A 243 4.44 -0.73 0.56
N VAL A 244 5.07 -0.18 -0.46
CA VAL A 244 4.72 -0.45 -1.87
C VAL A 244 5.82 -1.31 -2.48
N PRO A 245 5.51 -2.41 -3.19
CA PRO A 245 6.53 -3.24 -3.83
C PRO A 245 7.14 -2.47 -5.00
N THR A 246 8.18 -1.67 -4.71
CA THR A 246 8.90 -0.85 -5.70
C THR A 246 10.40 -0.95 -5.43
N LYS A 247 11.20 -1.09 -6.49
CA LYS A 247 12.66 -1.20 -6.37
C LYS A 247 13.40 0.12 -6.63
N ASN A 248 12.81 1.02 -7.44
CA ASN A 248 13.32 2.38 -7.67
C ASN A 248 12.34 3.41 -7.06
N ALA A 249 12.65 3.86 -5.84
CA ALA A 249 11.82 4.56 -4.84
C ALA A 249 11.09 5.87 -5.22
N ALA A 250 10.78 6.14 -6.49
CA ALA A 250 10.16 7.39 -6.91
C ALA A 250 8.65 7.32 -7.21
N GLN A 251 8.04 6.15 -7.46
CA GLN A 251 6.68 6.13 -8.01
C GLN A 251 5.84 4.96 -7.45
N PRO A 252 5.00 5.21 -6.44
CA PRO A 252 4.24 4.16 -5.74
C PRO A 252 2.99 3.68 -6.52
N PHE A 253 2.75 4.19 -7.72
CA PHE A 253 1.65 3.81 -8.59
C PHE A 253 2.04 4.13 -10.03
N ASN A 254 2.65 3.18 -10.73
CA ASN A 254 2.99 3.43 -12.11
C ASN A 254 2.69 2.21 -12.96
N MET A 255 1.60 2.33 -13.71
CA MET A 255 1.24 1.47 -14.83
C MET A 255 2.09 1.83 -16.06
N SER A 256 3.37 2.11 -15.82
CA SER A 256 4.36 2.47 -16.83
C SER A 256 4.32 1.42 -17.92
N TYR A 257 4.37 1.88 -19.17
CA TYR A 257 4.45 0.98 -20.33
C TYR A 257 3.39 -0.14 -20.30
N SER A 258 2.20 0.18 -19.78
CA SER A 258 1.08 -0.73 -19.66
C SER A 258 -0.10 -0.19 -20.45
N GLY A 259 -0.79 -1.08 -21.15
CA GLY A 259 -1.96 -0.75 -21.94
C GLY A 259 -3.26 -0.82 -21.14
N GLY A 260 -4.35 -0.62 -21.87
CA GLY A 260 -5.70 -0.94 -21.41
C GLY A 260 -6.48 -1.62 -22.54
N THR A 261 -7.58 -2.27 -22.20
CA THR A 261 -8.47 -2.88 -23.18
C THR A 261 -9.92 -2.68 -22.79
N PHE A 262 -10.82 -2.72 -23.76
CA PHE A 262 -12.25 -2.55 -23.51
C PHE A 262 -12.93 -3.90 -23.33
N ASP A 263 -13.53 -4.09 -22.16
CA ASP A 263 -14.40 -5.21 -21.86
C ASP A 263 -15.81 -4.90 -22.36
N SER A 264 -16.13 -5.47 -23.52
CA SER A 264 -17.41 -5.30 -24.19
C SER A 264 -18.56 -6.08 -23.56
N VAL A 265 -18.27 -7.03 -22.65
CA VAL A 265 -19.29 -7.82 -21.95
C VAL A 265 -19.83 -7.05 -20.74
N TYR A 266 -18.94 -6.35 -20.03
CA TYR A 266 -19.25 -5.64 -18.79
C TYR A 266 -19.12 -4.12 -18.90
N ASN A 267 -19.04 -3.59 -20.13
CA ASN A 267 -19.02 -2.16 -20.44
C ASN A 267 -18.01 -1.36 -19.60
N ARG A 268 -16.74 -1.78 -19.62
CA ARG A 268 -15.70 -1.18 -18.78
C ARG A 268 -14.34 -1.18 -19.44
N MET A 269 -13.49 -0.24 -19.05
CA MET A 269 -12.09 -0.24 -19.43
C MET A 269 -11.29 -1.03 -18.40
N LEU A 270 -10.54 -2.03 -18.85
CA LEU A 270 -9.63 -2.82 -18.04
C LEU A 270 -8.20 -2.32 -18.21
N VAL A 271 -7.49 -2.24 -17.09
CA VAL A 271 -6.14 -1.71 -17.04
C VAL A 271 -5.32 -2.61 -16.11
N PHE A 272 -4.25 -3.18 -16.63
CA PHE A 272 -3.36 -4.10 -15.91
C PHE A 272 -1.91 -3.82 -16.26
N GLY A 273 -1.03 -3.86 -15.25
CA GLY A 273 0.40 -3.77 -15.48
C GLY A 273 1.17 -3.21 -14.29
N GLY A 274 2.26 -2.50 -14.58
CA GLY A 274 3.37 -2.29 -13.66
C GLY A 274 4.59 -3.08 -14.15
N GLY A 275 5.41 -3.64 -13.28
CA GLY A 275 6.55 -4.48 -13.65
C GLY A 275 7.91 -3.77 -13.67
N HIS A 276 8.88 -4.44 -14.28
CA HIS A 276 10.31 -4.04 -14.29
C HIS A 276 10.83 -3.73 -12.87
N LEU A 277 11.57 -2.64 -12.68
CA LEU A 277 12.02 -2.19 -11.34
C LEU A 277 11.07 -1.18 -10.68
N ILE A 278 9.85 -1.02 -11.22
CA ILE A 278 8.97 0.11 -10.90
C ILE A 278 7.90 -0.28 -9.90
N TYR A 279 7.06 -1.29 -10.21
CA TYR A 279 5.90 -1.64 -9.39
C TYR A 279 5.61 -3.14 -9.44
N GLY A 280 5.47 -3.78 -8.29
CA GLY A 280 5.20 -5.21 -8.13
C GLY A 280 3.76 -5.56 -7.83
N GLY A 281 2.84 -4.59 -7.78
CA GLY A 281 1.42 -4.89 -7.62
C GLY A 281 0.81 -5.47 -8.88
N ASN A 282 -0.03 -6.49 -8.71
CA ASN A 282 -0.72 -7.20 -9.79
C ASN A 282 -2.25 -6.99 -9.72
N GLU A 283 -2.67 -5.78 -9.32
CA GLU A 283 -4.07 -5.37 -9.39
C GLU A 283 -4.49 -5.15 -10.85
N VAL A 284 -5.70 -5.61 -11.19
CA VAL A 284 -6.40 -5.22 -12.41
C VAL A 284 -7.40 -4.15 -12.03
N TYR A 285 -7.27 -2.97 -12.64
CA TYR A 285 -8.20 -1.87 -12.45
C TYR A 285 -9.27 -1.90 -13.54
N ALA A 286 -10.48 -1.50 -13.16
CA ALA A 286 -11.60 -1.34 -14.08
C ALA A 286 -12.30 -0.01 -13.87
N LEU A 287 -12.48 0.74 -14.96
CA LEU A 287 -13.38 1.88 -15.01
C LEU A 287 -14.70 1.42 -15.64
N SER A 288 -15.76 1.36 -14.84
CA SER A 288 -17.10 1.07 -15.34
C SER A 288 -17.62 2.27 -16.14
N PHE A 289 -18.22 2.03 -17.31
CA PHE A 289 -18.91 3.08 -18.08
C PHE A 289 -20.40 3.19 -17.72
N ASP A 290 -20.89 2.35 -16.82
CA ASP A 290 -22.26 2.42 -16.28
C ASP A 290 -22.37 3.43 -15.12
N ASP A 291 -21.26 3.83 -14.53
CA ASP A 291 -21.23 4.81 -13.43
C ASP A 291 -19.95 5.65 -13.38
N PHE A 292 -18.98 5.39 -14.26
CA PHE A 292 -17.69 6.10 -14.33
C PHE A 292 -16.87 6.01 -13.04
N VAL A 293 -17.03 4.90 -12.30
CA VAL A 293 -16.29 4.63 -11.07
C VAL A 293 -15.18 3.62 -11.35
N TRP A 294 -13.98 3.93 -10.83
CA TRP A 294 -12.86 3.00 -10.80
C TRP A 294 -13.00 2.00 -9.65
N SER A 295 -12.62 0.76 -9.92
CA SER A 295 -12.48 -0.33 -8.95
C SER A 295 -11.24 -1.16 -9.28
N TYR A 296 -10.74 -1.94 -8.31
CA TYR A 296 -9.80 -3.03 -8.60
C TYR A 296 -10.54 -4.36 -8.52
N LEU A 297 -10.25 -5.26 -9.46
CA LEU A 297 -10.98 -6.51 -9.66
C LEU A 297 -10.43 -7.67 -8.83
N ASN A 298 -9.26 -7.50 -8.23
CA ASN A 298 -8.61 -8.47 -7.38
C ASN A 298 -7.85 -7.79 -6.26
N GLU A 299 -7.76 -8.46 -5.11
CA GLU A 299 -6.72 -8.16 -4.14
C GLU A 299 -5.36 -8.53 -4.74
N PRO A 300 -4.34 -7.66 -4.66
CA PRO A 300 -3.00 -7.99 -5.11
C PRO A 300 -2.37 -9.08 -4.24
N SER A 301 -1.31 -9.69 -4.77
CA SER A 301 -0.44 -10.55 -3.98
C SER A 301 0.11 -9.78 -2.77
N PRO A 302 0.22 -10.42 -1.58
CA PRO A 302 0.79 -9.80 -0.39
C PRO A 302 2.16 -9.14 -0.65
N TYR A 303 2.44 -8.02 0.02
CA TYR A 303 3.68 -7.26 -0.18
C TYR A 303 4.94 -8.14 -0.12
N ALA A 304 5.03 -9.01 0.89
CA ALA A 304 6.18 -9.91 1.07
C ALA A 304 6.38 -10.89 -0.10
N ILE A 305 5.31 -11.28 -0.79
CA ILE A 305 5.36 -12.15 -1.96
C ILE A 305 5.83 -11.36 -3.18
N ALA A 306 5.24 -10.18 -3.40
CA ALA A 306 5.62 -9.32 -4.52
C ALA A 306 7.10 -8.88 -4.41
N GLU A 307 7.54 -8.46 -3.22
CA GLU A 307 8.89 -7.94 -2.96
C GLU A 307 9.97 -9.03 -2.97
N ALA A 308 9.63 -10.28 -2.66
CA ALA A 308 10.56 -11.41 -2.71
C ALA A 308 10.72 -11.99 -4.12
N HIS A 309 10.05 -11.44 -5.13
CA HIS A 309 10.12 -11.96 -6.49
C HIS A 309 11.52 -11.72 -7.07
N THR A 310 12.26 -12.78 -7.38
CA THR A 310 13.62 -12.67 -7.93
C THR A 310 13.78 -13.36 -9.29
N GLN A 311 12.69 -13.86 -9.88
CA GLN A 311 12.74 -14.82 -10.99
C GLN A 311 12.17 -14.23 -12.30
N THR A 312 12.39 -14.91 -13.43
CA THR A 312 11.75 -14.65 -14.72
C THR A 312 10.37 -15.32 -14.82
N ASP A 313 9.73 -15.62 -13.70
CA ASP A 313 8.50 -16.41 -13.72
C ASP A 313 7.30 -15.54 -14.13
N ALA A 314 6.34 -16.18 -14.79
CA ALA A 314 5.06 -15.55 -15.12
C ALA A 314 4.17 -15.35 -13.88
N TYR A 315 4.46 -16.05 -12.78
CA TYR A 315 3.65 -16.12 -11.57
C TYR A 315 4.46 -15.88 -10.31
N TYR A 316 3.84 -15.20 -9.34
CA TYR A 316 4.32 -15.17 -7.97
C TYR A 316 4.14 -16.54 -7.31
N SER A 317 4.76 -16.74 -6.14
CA SER A 317 4.68 -18.00 -5.38
C SER A 317 3.28 -18.35 -4.87
N ASP A 318 2.34 -17.40 -4.88
CA ASP A 318 0.92 -17.63 -4.60
C ASP A 318 0.10 -18.04 -5.84
N GLY A 319 0.75 -18.21 -7.01
CA GLY A 319 0.12 -18.58 -8.27
C GLY A 319 -0.58 -17.42 -9.00
N ARG A 320 -0.55 -16.21 -8.45
CA ARG A 320 -1.05 -14.99 -9.12
C ARG A 320 -0.02 -14.46 -10.12
N PRO A 321 -0.42 -13.66 -11.12
CA PRO A 321 0.50 -13.22 -12.16
C PRO A 321 1.47 -12.20 -11.60
N VAL A 322 2.70 -12.21 -12.09
CA VAL A 322 3.66 -11.16 -11.80
C VAL A 322 3.25 -9.87 -12.51
N SER A 323 3.37 -8.74 -11.80
CA SER A 323 3.22 -7.43 -12.39
C SER A 323 4.18 -7.24 -13.57
N ARG A 324 3.71 -6.67 -14.68
CA ARG A 324 4.45 -6.66 -15.95
C ARG A 324 4.08 -5.49 -16.84
N HIS A 325 5.05 -5.00 -17.62
CA HIS A 325 4.77 -4.06 -18.69
C HIS A 325 4.01 -4.79 -19.80
N SER A 326 2.77 -4.40 -20.03
CA SER A 326 1.92 -5.00 -21.05
C SER A 326 2.01 -4.30 -22.41
N TYR A 327 2.64 -3.11 -22.49
CA TYR A 327 2.71 -2.29 -23.70
C TYR A 327 1.33 -2.21 -24.39
N ASN A 328 1.23 -2.56 -25.68
CA ASN A 328 -0.03 -2.65 -26.41
C ASN A 328 -0.44 -4.12 -26.64
N GLN A 329 -0.24 -4.95 -25.63
CA GLN A 329 -0.43 -6.41 -25.67
C GLN A 329 -1.55 -6.88 -24.73
N LEU A 330 -2.46 -5.99 -24.35
CA LEU A 330 -3.70 -6.36 -23.65
C LEU A 330 -4.86 -6.41 -24.64
N ALA A 331 -5.64 -7.48 -24.55
CA ALA A 331 -6.83 -7.69 -25.35
C ALA A 331 -7.95 -8.26 -24.48
N PHE A 332 -9.19 -7.82 -24.72
CA PHE A 332 -10.36 -8.48 -24.17
C PHE A 332 -11.05 -9.30 -25.26
N MET A 333 -11.12 -10.61 -25.05
CA MET A 333 -11.67 -11.53 -26.04
C MET A 333 -13.13 -11.87 -25.72
N TRP A 334 -14.03 -11.44 -26.61
CA TRP A 334 -15.38 -11.96 -26.72
C TRP A 334 -15.35 -13.13 -27.72
N PRO A 335 -15.91 -14.33 -27.40
CA PRO A 335 -16.98 -14.62 -26.45
C PRO A 335 -16.54 -15.20 -25.08
N TRP A 336 -15.25 -15.25 -24.80
CA TRP A 336 -14.71 -15.82 -23.56
C TRP A 336 -14.89 -14.94 -22.32
N ALA A 337 -15.24 -13.67 -22.51
CA ALA A 337 -15.29 -12.67 -21.46
C ALA A 337 -13.95 -12.57 -20.71
N SER A 338 -12.86 -12.52 -21.49
CA SER A 338 -11.52 -12.69 -20.93
C SER A 338 -10.54 -11.58 -21.25
N LEU A 339 -9.86 -11.11 -20.21
CA LEU A 339 -8.65 -10.31 -20.34
C LEU A 339 -7.48 -11.22 -20.69
N VAL A 340 -6.75 -10.87 -21.73
CA VAL A 340 -5.57 -11.58 -22.21
C VAL A 340 -4.40 -10.62 -22.25
N ALA A 341 -3.28 -11.05 -21.67
CA ALA A 341 -1.99 -10.39 -21.82
C ALA A 341 -1.08 -11.24 -22.72
N VAL A 342 -0.70 -10.69 -23.87
CA VAL A 342 -0.05 -11.41 -24.97
C VAL A 342 1.46 -11.11 -24.93
N GLY A 343 2.18 -11.84 -24.10
CA GLY A 343 3.59 -11.57 -23.86
C GLY A 343 3.81 -10.42 -22.87
N ALA A 344 5.04 -10.33 -22.37
CA ALA A 344 5.58 -9.19 -21.63
C ALA A 344 7.08 -9.41 -21.38
N ASN A 345 7.92 -8.45 -21.76
CA ASN A 345 9.38 -8.57 -21.57
C ASN A 345 9.87 -8.19 -20.18
N ALA A 346 9.09 -7.41 -19.45
CA ALA A 346 9.55 -6.75 -18.22
C ALA A 346 8.60 -7.04 -17.06
N VAL A 347 8.73 -8.25 -16.51
CA VAL A 347 8.15 -8.62 -15.22
C VAL A 347 8.85 -7.88 -14.07
N TYR A 348 8.15 -7.73 -12.96
CA TYR A 348 8.71 -7.12 -11.74
C TYR A 348 10.01 -7.82 -11.31
N PHE A 349 11.01 -7.04 -10.86
CA PHE A 349 12.39 -7.42 -10.49
C PHE A 349 13.38 -7.75 -11.60
N ASN A 350 12.96 -7.90 -12.85
CA ASN A 350 13.89 -8.08 -13.97
C ASN A 350 14.35 -6.72 -14.50
N SER A 351 15.66 -6.41 -14.42
CA SER A 351 16.18 -5.10 -14.83
C SER A 351 16.49 -4.99 -16.32
N ASP A 352 16.79 -6.07 -17.04
CA ASP A 352 17.38 -5.98 -18.40
C ASP A 352 17.21 -7.21 -19.29
N GLN A 353 16.48 -8.26 -18.90
CA GLN A 353 16.39 -9.45 -19.73
C GLN A 353 15.14 -9.39 -20.60
N ASN A 354 15.33 -9.30 -21.93
CA ASN A 354 14.36 -9.68 -22.96
C ASN A 354 14.05 -11.18 -22.84
N VAL A 355 13.44 -11.59 -21.73
CA VAL A 355 12.94 -12.95 -21.60
C VAL A 355 11.65 -13.00 -22.40
N ASP A 356 11.71 -13.71 -23.52
CA ASP A 356 10.54 -14.12 -24.28
C ASP A 356 9.74 -15.08 -23.38
N LEU A 357 8.93 -14.52 -22.47
CA LEU A 357 8.12 -15.33 -21.57
C LEU A 357 6.99 -15.99 -22.37
N PRO A 358 6.76 -17.31 -22.19
CA PRO A 358 5.68 -18.00 -22.87
C PRO A 358 4.32 -17.37 -22.57
N LEU A 359 3.44 -17.46 -23.56
CA LEU A 359 2.11 -16.84 -23.63
C LEU A 359 1.13 -17.40 -22.61
N ASP A 360 0.90 -16.63 -21.55
CA ASP A 360 0.09 -17.06 -20.41
C ASP A 360 -0.60 -15.81 -19.79
N VAL A 361 -1.92 -15.59 -19.72
CA VAL A 361 -3.13 -16.43 -19.80
C VAL A 361 -4.39 -15.52 -19.87
N LEU A 362 -5.48 -16.09 -20.41
CA LEU A 362 -6.91 -15.81 -20.24
C LEU A 362 -7.45 -15.71 -18.78
N TRP A 363 -7.91 -14.54 -18.33
CA TRP A 363 -8.85 -14.47 -17.18
C TRP A 363 -10.26 -14.84 -17.63
N ASP A 364 -10.86 -15.93 -17.12
CA ASP A 364 -12.30 -16.16 -17.26
C ASP A 364 -13.04 -15.42 -16.12
N TYR A 365 -13.77 -14.35 -16.47
CA TYR A 365 -14.60 -13.64 -15.51
C TYR A 365 -16.03 -14.21 -15.49
N LYS A 366 -16.30 -15.08 -14.51
CA LYS A 366 -17.68 -15.43 -14.17
C LYS A 366 -18.33 -14.32 -13.33
N ARG A 367 -19.45 -13.78 -13.82
CA ARG A 367 -20.30 -12.80 -13.14
C ARG A 367 -20.57 -13.21 -11.69
N THR A 368 -20.38 -12.29 -10.75
CA THR A 368 -21.00 -12.39 -9.41
C THR A 368 -22.29 -11.55 -9.38
N ALA A 369 -23.09 -11.67 -8.31
CA ALA A 369 -24.28 -10.86 -8.13
C ALA A 369 -23.98 -9.36 -7.91
N ASN A 370 -22.73 -8.99 -7.57
CA ASN A 370 -22.30 -7.61 -7.40
C ASN A 370 -21.42 -7.18 -8.59
N PRO A 371 -21.82 -6.16 -9.38
CA PRO A 371 -21.02 -5.69 -10.51
C PRO A 371 -19.66 -5.07 -10.11
N HIS A 372 -19.41 -4.85 -8.82
CA HIS A 372 -18.17 -4.28 -8.27
C HIS A 372 -17.33 -5.26 -7.44
N LEU A 373 -17.77 -6.51 -7.21
CA LEU A 373 -17.00 -7.52 -6.45
C LEU A 373 -16.83 -8.79 -7.26
N TYR A 374 -15.64 -9.40 -7.23
CA TYR A 374 -15.32 -10.58 -8.01
C TYR A 374 -14.88 -11.75 -7.13
N ALA A 375 -15.28 -12.96 -7.55
CA ALA A 375 -14.82 -14.20 -6.94
C ALA A 375 -13.31 -14.36 -7.19
N SER A 376 -12.57 -14.83 -6.18
CA SER A 376 -11.12 -15.02 -6.22
C SER A 376 -10.68 -15.70 -7.53
N PRO A 377 -9.77 -15.09 -8.33
CA PRO A 377 -9.35 -15.66 -9.59
C PRO A 377 -8.39 -16.83 -9.34
N THR A 378 -8.92 -18.04 -9.29
CA THR A 378 -8.14 -19.28 -9.47
C THR A 378 -8.09 -19.66 -10.94
N PRO A 379 -6.96 -20.16 -11.45
CA PRO A 379 -5.70 -19.47 -11.68
C PRO A 379 -5.55 -19.09 -13.18
N TRP A 380 -4.45 -18.42 -13.50
CA TRP A 380 -3.98 -18.30 -14.88
C TRP A 380 -3.63 -19.72 -15.42
N THR A 381 -4.46 -20.32 -16.29
CA THR A 381 -4.13 -21.47 -17.18
C THR A 381 -3.53 -21.10 -18.54
N THR A 382 -2.35 -21.64 -18.86
CA THR A 382 -1.74 -21.57 -20.20
C THR A 382 -2.73 -22.09 -21.26
N ARG A 383 -2.90 -21.38 -22.38
CA ARG A 383 -3.76 -21.85 -23.49
C ARG A 383 -3.14 -21.55 -24.84
N GLY A 384 -2.96 -22.62 -25.61
CA GLY A 384 -2.49 -22.60 -26.99
C GLY A 384 -1.31 -23.52 -27.20
N ASP A 385 -1.34 -24.27 -28.30
CA ASP A 385 -0.37 -25.32 -28.61
C ASP A 385 0.94 -24.77 -29.20
N TYR A 386 1.03 -23.45 -29.39
CA TYR A 386 2.04 -22.81 -30.23
C TYR A 386 2.81 -21.72 -29.48
N ALA A 387 4.12 -21.94 -29.31
CA ALA A 387 5.03 -20.98 -28.72
C ALA A 387 5.49 -19.96 -29.79
N VAL A 388 4.69 -18.93 -30.07
CA VAL A 388 5.23 -17.73 -30.72
C VAL A 388 6.09 -17.02 -29.68
N PRO A 389 7.40 -16.79 -29.91
CA PRO A 389 8.20 -16.01 -28.98
C PRO A 389 7.76 -14.55 -29.11
N VAL A 390 7.01 -14.03 -28.13
CA VAL A 390 6.48 -12.67 -28.16
C VAL A 390 7.39 -11.77 -27.35
N ASN A 391 7.74 -10.62 -27.93
CA ASN A 391 8.55 -9.61 -27.26
C ASN A 391 7.84 -8.25 -27.15
N ALA A 392 8.45 -7.28 -26.45
CA ALA A 392 7.95 -5.92 -26.23
C ALA A 392 7.77 -5.08 -27.50
N TYR A 393 8.17 -5.59 -28.67
CA TYR A 393 8.02 -4.91 -29.95
C TYR A 393 6.78 -5.38 -30.70
N SER A 394 5.84 -6.02 -30.02
CA SER A 394 4.61 -6.53 -30.61
C SER A 394 3.40 -5.69 -30.19
N CYS A 395 2.39 -5.66 -31.04
CA CYS A 395 1.07 -5.13 -30.71
C CYS A 395 0.01 -6.19 -30.98
N SER A 396 -1.07 -6.15 -30.20
CA SER A 396 -2.20 -7.03 -30.37
C SER A 396 -3.51 -6.25 -30.51
N CYS A 397 -4.43 -6.77 -31.29
CA CYS A 397 -5.81 -6.29 -31.35
C CYS A 397 -6.76 -7.47 -31.56
N VAL A 398 -8.02 -7.29 -31.19
CA VAL A 398 -9.07 -8.27 -31.45
C VAL A 398 -9.75 -7.89 -32.75
N ASP A 399 -9.93 -8.87 -33.63
CA ASP A 399 -10.76 -8.72 -34.81
C ASP A 399 -12.23 -8.67 -34.37
N PRO A 400 -12.92 -7.52 -34.51
CA PRO A 400 -14.31 -7.37 -34.07
C PRO A 400 -15.30 -8.24 -34.88
N VAL A 401 -14.90 -8.78 -36.04
CA VAL A 401 -15.77 -9.63 -36.87
C VAL A 401 -15.68 -11.09 -36.45
N THR A 402 -14.47 -11.59 -36.16
CA THR A 402 -14.23 -13.02 -35.88
C THR A 402 -14.04 -13.32 -34.40
N GLY A 403 -13.69 -12.32 -33.58
CA GLY A 403 -13.26 -12.51 -32.19
C GLY A 403 -11.83 -13.05 -32.06
N HIS A 404 -11.11 -13.26 -33.16
CA HIS A 404 -9.74 -13.73 -33.14
C HIS A 404 -8.81 -12.65 -32.58
N LEU A 405 -7.80 -13.08 -31.82
CA LEU A 405 -6.73 -12.21 -31.37
C LEU A 405 -5.65 -12.15 -32.44
N TRP A 406 -5.36 -10.97 -32.97
CA TRP A 406 -4.30 -10.75 -33.93
C TRP A 406 -3.06 -10.20 -33.23
N LEU A 407 -1.90 -10.79 -33.52
CA LEU A 407 -0.61 -10.43 -32.97
C LEU A 407 0.37 -10.09 -34.09
N MET A 408 0.95 -8.90 -34.04
CA MET A 408 2.01 -8.49 -34.94
C MET A 408 3.36 -8.50 -34.22
N ASN A 409 4.06 -9.64 -34.28
CA ASN A 409 5.35 -9.84 -33.63
C ASN A 409 6.50 -9.40 -34.53
N ASN A 410 7.46 -8.66 -33.95
CA ASN A 410 8.54 -8.03 -34.72
C ASN A 410 9.94 -8.52 -34.31
N GLN A 411 10.06 -9.70 -33.70
CA GLN A 411 11.37 -10.32 -33.47
C GLN A 411 12.10 -10.61 -34.80
N ILE A 412 13.41 -10.34 -34.85
CA ILE A 412 14.22 -10.46 -36.09
C ILE A 412 14.34 -11.93 -36.58
N SER A 413 14.17 -12.90 -35.67
CA SER A 413 14.30 -14.34 -35.94
C SER A 413 12.98 -15.12 -36.01
N ALA A 414 11.86 -14.54 -35.55
CA ALA A 414 10.55 -15.21 -35.46
C ALA A 414 9.35 -14.25 -35.69
N GLY A 415 9.60 -13.07 -36.28
CA GLY A 415 8.56 -12.07 -36.51
C GLY A 415 7.51 -12.55 -37.51
N GLY A 416 6.34 -11.95 -37.46
CA GLY A 416 5.22 -12.33 -38.30
C GLY A 416 3.92 -11.70 -37.85
N ILE A 417 2.87 -12.02 -38.59
CA ILE A 417 1.50 -11.71 -38.22
C ILE A 417 0.81 -13.04 -37.97
N PHE A 418 0.22 -13.16 -36.79
CA PHE A 418 -0.40 -14.38 -36.29
C PHE A 418 -1.82 -14.04 -35.84
N ASP A 419 -2.74 -14.98 -35.96
CA ASP A 419 -4.02 -14.92 -35.28
C ASP A 419 -4.26 -16.16 -34.42
N LEU A 420 -4.91 -15.95 -33.28
CA LEU A 420 -5.38 -16.99 -32.37
C LEU A 420 -6.89 -17.12 -32.54
N ASP A 421 -7.33 -18.31 -32.96
CA ASP A 421 -8.74 -18.69 -32.88
C ASP A 421 -9.06 -19.01 -31.41
N PRO A 422 -9.94 -18.24 -30.75
CA PRO A 422 -10.32 -18.54 -29.40
C PRO A 422 -10.98 -19.92 -29.29
N SER A 423 -11.90 -20.27 -30.17
CA SER A 423 -12.71 -21.49 -30.02
C SER A 423 -11.87 -22.77 -29.92
N THR A 424 -10.72 -22.81 -30.59
CA THR A 424 -9.80 -23.96 -30.62
C THR A 424 -8.52 -23.75 -29.82
N GLY A 425 -8.14 -22.49 -29.52
CA GLY A 425 -6.82 -22.15 -28.98
C GLY A 425 -5.69 -22.30 -30.00
N THR A 426 -6.00 -22.42 -31.29
CA THR A 426 -5.00 -22.62 -32.35
C THR A 426 -4.45 -21.30 -32.87
N TRP A 427 -3.12 -21.20 -32.91
CA TRP A 427 -2.43 -20.10 -33.60
C TRP A 427 -2.21 -20.43 -35.07
N THR A 428 -2.48 -19.47 -35.93
CA THR A 428 -2.16 -19.56 -37.37
C THR A 428 -1.17 -18.47 -37.72
N THR A 429 -0.10 -18.85 -38.43
CA THR A 429 0.83 -17.87 -39.02
C THR A 429 0.20 -17.34 -40.30
N ARG A 430 -0.24 -16.08 -40.30
CA ARG A 430 -0.80 -15.42 -41.48
C ARG A 430 0.27 -14.83 -42.38
N TRP A 431 1.41 -14.46 -41.79
CA TRP A 431 2.56 -13.96 -42.52
C TRP A 431 3.86 -14.16 -41.72
N ALA A 432 4.93 -14.64 -42.36
CA ALA A 432 6.23 -14.90 -41.73
C ALA A 432 7.28 -13.86 -42.14
N ASN A 433 8.04 -13.32 -41.19
CA ASN A 433 8.99 -12.24 -41.40
C ASN A 433 10.36 -12.72 -41.91
N ASN A 434 10.47 -12.99 -43.21
CA ASN A 434 11.75 -13.30 -43.86
C ASN A 434 12.40 -12.03 -44.43
N GLN A 435 12.85 -11.13 -43.53
CA GLN A 435 13.84 -10.03 -43.68
C GLN A 435 13.82 -9.11 -44.94
N SER A 436 12.81 -9.15 -45.80
CA SER A 436 12.60 -8.13 -46.85
C SER A 436 11.11 -7.77 -46.95
N GLY A 437 10.79 -6.47 -46.77
CA GLY A 437 9.41 -5.99 -46.73
C GLY A 437 8.65 -6.23 -45.40
N GLY A 438 9.35 -6.63 -44.34
CA GLY A 438 8.74 -6.95 -43.04
C GLY A 438 8.14 -5.78 -42.27
N SER A 439 7.39 -6.10 -41.20
CA SER A 439 6.77 -5.08 -40.35
C SER A 439 7.82 -4.30 -39.55
N PHE A 440 7.57 -3.02 -39.27
CA PHE A 440 8.52 -2.19 -38.54
C PHE A 440 8.63 -2.52 -37.05
N TYR A 441 9.81 -2.27 -36.48
CA TYR A 441 10.13 -2.48 -35.08
C TYR A 441 9.86 -1.25 -34.20
N GLY A 442 9.26 -1.44 -33.03
CA GLY A 442 9.04 -0.37 -32.05
C GLY A 442 8.25 -0.79 -30.81
N TYR A 443 8.70 -0.38 -29.61
CA TYR A 443 8.10 -0.73 -28.31
C TYR A 443 6.65 -0.23 -28.16
N TYR A 444 6.36 0.92 -28.77
CA TYR A 444 5.10 1.64 -28.64
C TYR A 444 4.27 1.60 -29.92
N SER A 445 4.41 0.56 -30.73
CA SER A 445 3.50 0.37 -31.86
C SER A 445 2.13 -0.08 -31.38
N ILE A 446 1.08 0.38 -32.05
CA ILE A 446 -0.30 -0.06 -31.78
C ILE A 446 -0.95 -0.50 -33.09
N CYS A 447 -1.86 -1.47 -33.00
CA CYS A 447 -2.63 -1.94 -34.14
C CYS A 447 -4.13 -1.97 -33.85
N ALA A 448 -4.91 -1.87 -34.92
CA ALA A 448 -6.37 -2.00 -34.89
C ALA A 448 -6.86 -2.51 -36.25
N ILE A 449 -8.06 -3.09 -36.27
CA ILE A 449 -8.67 -3.67 -37.46
C ILE A 449 -9.86 -2.83 -37.91
N ASP A 450 -9.94 -2.59 -39.21
CA ASP A 450 -11.12 -2.07 -39.90
C ASP A 450 -12.06 -3.26 -40.16
N PRO A 451 -13.20 -3.37 -39.45
CA PRO A 451 -14.14 -4.46 -39.64
C PRO A 451 -14.78 -4.50 -41.03
N ILE A 452 -14.85 -3.36 -41.73
CA ILE A 452 -15.61 -3.20 -42.98
C ILE A 452 -14.73 -3.53 -44.17
N ASN A 453 -13.59 -2.85 -44.28
CA ASN A 453 -12.66 -3.04 -45.40
C ASN A 453 -11.57 -4.06 -45.10
N ARG A 454 -11.58 -4.64 -43.88
CA ARG A 454 -10.72 -5.76 -43.48
C ARG A 454 -9.25 -5.42 -43.65
N TYR A 455 -8.90 -4.26 -43.09
CA TYR A 455 -7.53 -3.79 -43.01
C TYR A 455 -7.01 -3.87 -41.57
N LEU A 456 -5.89 -4.53 -41.38
CA LEU A 456 -5.09 -4.43 -40.16
C LEU A 456 -4.11 -3.26 -40.31
N ILE A 457 -4.27 -2.27 -39.44
CA ILE A 457 -3.45 -1.06 -39.40
C ILE A 457 -2.48 -1.16 -38.23
N LYS A 458 -1.23 -0.75 -38.45
CA LYS A 458 -0.22 -0.59 -37.41
C LYS A 458 0.48 0.76 -37.53
N ILE A 459 0.61 1.47 -36.42
CA ILE A 459 1.24 2.81 -36.37
C ILE A 459 2.25 2.96 -35.23
N GLY A 460 3.15 3.93 -35.37
CA GLY A 460 4.12 4.36 -34.35
C GLY A 460 5.52 4.59 -34.92
N TYR A 461 6.38 5.32 -34.19
CA TYR A 461 7.77 5.61 -34.59
C TYR A 461 7.94 6.28 -35.96
N GLY A 462 7.01 7.15 -36.33
CA GLY A 462 6.93 7.82 -37.62
C GLY A 462 6.57 6.86 -38.76
N LYS A 463 5.99 5.69 -38.45
CA LYS A 463 5.69 4.64 -39.43
C LYS A 463 4.21 4.26 -39.41
N TYR A 464 3.75 3.81 -40.57
CA TYR A 464 2.40 3.30 -40.81
C TYR A 464 2.48 2.06 -41.69
N GLU A 465 1.70 1.04 -41.37
CA GLU A 465 1.49 -0.12 -42.22
C GLU A 465 0.00 -0.47 -42.33
N LYS A 466 -0.41 -0.87 -43.53
CA LYS A 466 -1.74 -1.38 -43.82
C LYS A 466 -1.62 -2.76 -44.46
N TRP A 467 -2.34 -3.72 -43.90
CA TRP A 467 -2.40 -5.09 -44.37
C TRP A 467 -3.84 -5.46 -44.72
N SER A 468 -4.06 -5.98 -45.92
CA SER A 468 -5.32 -6.63 -46.29
C SER A 468 -5.38 -7.99 -45.62
N ILE A 469 -6.41 -8.22 -44.79
CA ILE A 469 -6.62 -9.47 -44.05
C ILE A 469 -7.75 -10.33 -44.62
N ASP A 470 -8.22 -10.00 -45.82
CA ASP A 470 -9.24 -10.76 -46.58
C ASP A 470 -8.68 -11.93 -47.39
N THR A 471 -7.36 -12.08 -47.42
CA THR A 471 -6.68 -13.10 -48.20
C THR A 471 -5.78 -13.95 -47.31
N ASP A 472 -5.51 -15.19 -47.74
CA ASP A 472 -4.52 -16.05 -47.11
C ASP A 472 -3.48 -16.50 -48.18
N PRO A 473 -2.20 -16.11 -48.07
CA PRO A 473 -1.63 -15.25 -47.03
C PRO A 473 -2.14 -13.80 -47.12
N ILE A 474 -2.04 -13.09 -46.01
CA ILE A 474 -2.37 -11.66 -45.97
C ILE A 474 -1.38 -10.83 -46.79
N VAL A 475 -1.79 -9.64 -47.25
CA VAL A 475 -0.99 -8.80 -48.15
C VAL A 475 -0.73 -7.43 -47.54
N LYS A 476 0.53 -7.00 -47.50
CA LYS A 476 0.87 -5.60 -47.17
C LYS A 476 0.50 -4.71 -48.35
N VAL A 477 -0.44 -3.79 -48.13
CA VAL A 477 -0.98 -2.91 -49.19
C VAL A 477 -0.46 -1.48 -49.08
N ALA A 478 0.05 -1.05 -47.93
CA ALA A 478 0.75 0.23 -47.80
C ALA A 478 1.77 0.21 -46.65
N SER A 479 2.83 0.99 -46.82
CA SER A 479 3.87 1.23 -45.81
C SER A 479 4.43 2.63 -45.97
N VAL A 480 4.49 3.41 -44.88
CA VAL A 480 5.10 4.74 -44.84
C VAL A 480 6.11 4.78 -43.70
N SER A 481 7.22 5.50 -43.90
CA SER A 481 8.26 5.72 -42.89
C SER A 481 8.73 7.17 -42.90
N GLY A 482 9.03 7.72 -41.72
CA GLY A 482 9.48 9.10 -41.56
C GLY A 482 8.36 10.13 -41.58
N SER A 483 7.12 9.73 -41.27
CA SER A 483 5.99 10.66 -41.20
C SER A 483 6.07 11.57 -39.97
N SER A 484 5.72 12.84 -40.16
CA SER A 484 5.58 13.85 -39.10
C SER A 484 4.15 13.95 -38.56
N ILE A 485 3.21 13.15 -39.06
CA ILE A 485 1.83 13.11 -38.56
C ILE A 485 1.86 12.69 -37.09
N ALA A 486 1.25 13.49 -36.21
CA ALA A 486 1.46 13.39 -34.76
C ALA A 486 1.18 11.98 -34.18
N PRO A 487 0.04 11.32 -34.48
CA PRO A 487 -0.17 9.91 -34.16
C PRO A 487 0.95 8.97 -34.59
N LEU A 488 1.47 9.14 -35.81
CA LEU A 488 2.52 8.27 -36.33
C LEU A 488 3.85 8.55 -35.64
N ALA A 489 4.21 9.82 -35.47
CA ALA A 489 5.46 10.28 -34.88
C ALA A 489 5.55 10.10 -33.35
N SER A 490 4.40 9.90 -32.68
CA SER A 490 4.34 9.74 -31.23
C SER A 490 5.05 8.48 -30.74
N THR A 491 5.65 8.58 -29.55
CA THR A 491 6.13 7.44 -28.77
C THR A 491 5.05 6.81 -27.91
N HIS A 492 3.83 7.34 -27.90
CA HIS A 492 2.69 6.75 -27.19
C HIS A 492 1.41 6.93 -28.02
N PRO A 493 1.35 6.35 -29.23
CA PRO A 493 0.17 6.43 -30.07
C PRO A 493 -0.95 5.56 -29.51
N THR A 494 -2.17 5.96 -29.79
CA THR A 494 -3.36 5.12 -29.62
C THR A 494 -4.04 4.91 -30.96
N LEU A 495 -4.89 3.88 -31.08
CA LEU A 495 -5.61 3.62 -32.31
C LEU A 495 -6.84 2.78 -31.96
N ALA A 496 -8.02 3.26 -32.34
CA ALA A 496 -9.29 2.56 -32.17
C ALA A 496 -10.17 2.75 -33.40
N TRP A 497 -10.97 1.74 -33.75
CA TRP A 497 -11.95 1.88 -34.81
C TRP A 497 -13.20 2.61 -34.31
N ASN A 498 -13.62 3.65 -35.04
CA ASN A 498 -14.87 4.37 -34.80
C ASN A 498 -15.94 3.90 -35.79
N SER A 499 -16.87 3.09 -35.30
CA SER A 499 -17.97 2.55 -36.11
C SER A 499 -18.98 3.61 -36.56
N ARG A 500 -19.04 4.80 -35.93
CA ARG A 500 -19.93 5.88 -36.36
C ARG A 500 -19.41 6.61 -37.59
N THR A 501 -18.10 6.82 -37.67
CA THR A 501 -17.47 7.54 -38.80
C THR A 501 -16.90 6.58 -39.84
N GLY A 502 -16.74 5.30 -39.52
CA GLY A 502 -16.09 4.33 -40.41
C GLY A 502 -14.61 4.63 -40.58
N ARG A 503 -13.99 5.21 -39.55
CA ARG A 503 -12.59 5.67 -39.56
C ARG A 503 -11.89 5.21 -38.28
N PHE A 504 -10.57 5.23 -38.30
CA PHE A 504 -9.82 5.06 -37.06
C PHE A 504 -9.68 6.39 -36.33
N CYS A 505 -9.84 6.38 -35.01
CA CYS A 505 -9.48 7.49 -34.14
C CYS A 505 -8.15 7.21 -33.44
N SER A 506 -7.33 8.24 -33.29
CA SER A 506 -6.05 8.20 -32.60
C SER A 506 -5.87 9.47 -31.79
N TRP A 507 -5.26 9.35 -30.62
CA TRP A 507 -4.83 10.47 -29.79
C TRP A 507 -3.43 10.20 -29.27
N ILE A 508 -2.71 11.26 -28.95
CA ILE A 508 -1.35 11.16 -28.42
C ILE A 508 -1.39 11.30 -26.89
N GLY A 509 -0.81 10.33 -26.18
CA GLY A 509 -0.61 10.47 -24.74
C GLY A 509 0.39 11.60 -24.42
N GLY A 510 0.21 12.31 -23.30
CA GLY A 510 1.16 13.34 -22.83
C GLY A 510 0.52 14.65 -22.41
N THR A 511 1.16 15.78 -22.74
CA THR A 511 0.74 17.15 -22.39
C THR A 511 -0.28 17.73 -23.36
N ASP A 512 -0.41 17.18 -24.56
CA ASP A 512 -1.37 17.62 -25.57
C ASP A 512 -2.54 16.63 -25.66
N ARG A 513 -3.43 16.69 -24.66
CA ARG A 513 -4.53 15.71 -24.46
C ARG A 513 -5.82 16.07 -25.20
N ARG A 514 -5.82 17.15 -25.99
CA ARG A 514 -7.07 17.78 -26.47
C ARG A 514 -7.34 17.59 -27.96
N VAL A 515 -6.41 16.96 -28.67
CA VAL A 515 -6.53 16.73 -30.11
C VAL A 515 -6.70 15.24 -30.38
N VAL A 516 -7.77 14.90 -31.09
CA VAL A 516 -7.98 13.58 -31.65
C VAL A 516 -7.75 13.65 -33.16
N TYR A 517 -7.26 12.58 -33.74
CA TYR A 517 -6.96 12.44 -35.14
C TYR A 517 -7.82 11.33 -35.73
N GLU A 518 -8.42 11.56 -36.90
CA GLU A 518 -9.13 10.53 -37.65
C GLU A 518 -8.36 10.12 -38.90
N LEU A 519 -8.25 8.82 -39.13
CA LEU A 519 -7.67 8.21 -40.33
C LEU A 519 -8.77 7.48 -41.12
N ASP A 520 -8.88 7.84 -42.40
CA ASP A 520 -9.62 7.06 -43.38
C ASP A 520 -8.70 6.02 -44.03
N ALA A 521 -8.73 4.81 -43.48
CA ALA A 521 -7.84 3.74 -43.93
C ALA A 521 -8.11 3.30 -45.39
N ALA A 522 -9.31 3.54 -45.92
CA ALA A 522 -9.61 3.27 -47.32
C ALA A 522 -8.82 4.23 -48.23
N ASN A 523 -8.68 5.49 -47.82
CA ASN A 523 -8.02 6.55 -48.59
C ASN A 523 -6.51 6.72 -48.28
N GLY A 524 -5.97 6.01 -47.29
CA GLY A 524 -4.53 5.92 -47.04
C GLY A 524 -4.00 6.97 -46.06
N VAL A 525 -2.67 7.07 -45.94
CA VAL A 525 -1.99 7.82 -44.85
C VAL A 525 -2.16 9.33 -44.97
N ASP A 526 -2.41 9.90 -46.15
CA ASP A 526 -2.56 11.35 -46.28
C ASP A 526 -3.94 11.87 -45.84
N SER A 527 -4.81 10.98 -45.33
CA SER A 527 -6.20 11.28 -44.95
C SER A 527 -6.39 11.60 -43.47
N TRP A 528 -5.32 11.81 -42.70
CA TRP A 528 -5.43 12.19 -41.29
C TRP A 528 -6.05 13.58 -41.14
N THR A 529 -7.07 13.70 -40.30
CA THR A 529 -7.73 14.97 -39.97
C THR A 529 -7.72 15.18 -38.46
N THR A 530 -7.60 16.43 -38.02
CA THR A 530 -7.63 16.80 -36.59
C THR A 530 -9.04 17.16 -36.14
N LEU A 531 -9.35 16.79 -34.92
CA LEU A 531 -10.59 17.03 -34.22
C LEU A 531 -10.25 17.72 -32.90
N ASP A 532 -10.74 18.94 -32.72
CA ASP A 532 -10.59 19.69 -31.48
C ASP A 532 -11.65 19.24 -30.46
N ALA A 533 -11.31 19.31 -29.17
CA ALA A 533 -12.26 19.02 -28.09
C ALA A 533 -13.51 19.91 -28.17
N ALA A 534 -14.67 19.35 -27.81
CA ALA A 534 -15.88 20.16 -27.63
C ALA A 534 -15.66 21.15 -26.46
N PRO A 535 -16.17 22.39 -26.55
CA PRO A 535 -16.04 23.42 -25.51
C PRO A 535 -16.53 23.00 -24.12
#